data_AF-A0A1E5UBD6-F1
#
_entry.id   AF-A0A1E5UBD6-F1
#
_cell.length_a   1.000
_cell.length_b   1.000
_cell.length_c   1.000
_cell.angle_alpha   90.00
_cell.angle_beta   90.00
_cell.angle_gamma   90.00
#
_symmetry.space_group_name_H-M   'P 1'
#
loop_
_entity.id
_entity.type
_entity.pdbx_description
1 polymer ?
#
loop_
_entity_poly.entity_id
_entity_poly.type
_entity_poly.pdbx_seq_one_letter_code
_entity_poly.pdbx_strand_id
1 'polypeptide(L)'
;MPTENKIRITAFLVFILTILYITTHSIWIPLFLLIDFAFRGSGYGKWSILGLIAERLVNILKLEQKPIYFPPKQFAAQVGFIFSLTLLVFNLLEINSLIVSGILLICAGLEAFFNFCVGCYVYNAYYHIKNK
;
A
#
# COMPACT_ATOMS: atom_id res chain seq x y z
N MET A 1 -10.61 -12.76 5.05
CA MET A 1 -10.97 -11.33 4.87
C MET A 1 -9.82 -10.51 5.44
N PRO A 2 -9.44 -9.36 4.85
CA PRO A 2 -8.35 -8.56 5.40
C PRO A 2 -8.76 -7.99 6.76
N THR A 3 -7.84 -8.07 7.72
CA THR A 3 -8.03 -7.61 9.09
C THR A 3 -7.26 -6.32 9.31
N GLU A 4 -7.69 -5.49 10.27
CA GLU A 4 -7.03 -4.21 10.57
C GLU A 4 -5.51 -4.39 10.80
N ASN A 5 -5.15 -5.31 11.69
CA ASN A 5 -3.75 -5.60 12.03
C ASN A 5 -2.93 -6.10 10.84
N LYS A 6 -3.52 -6.93 9.96
CA LYS A 6 -2.86 -7.37 8.72
C LYS A 6 -2.51 -6.18 7.85
N ILE A 7 -3.40 -5.20 7.76
CA ILE A 7 -3.19 -4.04 6.90
C ILE A 7 -2.15 -3.10 7.49
N ARG A 8 -2.15 -2.88 8.81
CA ARG A 8 -1.10 -2.10 9.49
C ARG A 8 0.29 -2.68 9.25
N ILE A 9 0.44 -3.99 9.41
CA ILE A 9 1.71 -4.69 9.16
C ILE A 9 2.11 -4.58 7.69
N THR A 10 1.14 -4.74 6.78
CA THR A 10 1.39 -4.60 5.34
C THR A 10 1.84 -3.17 5.00
N ALA A 11 1.19 -2.15 5.56
CA ALA A 11 1.55 -0.74 5.37
C ALA A 11 2.93 -0.43 5.96
N PHE A 12 3.26 -1.02 7.13
CA PHE A 12 4.58 -0.90 7.73
C PHE A 12 5.68 -1.52 6.86
N LEU A 13 5.41 -2.67 6.23
CA LEU A 13 6.35 -3.29 5.31
C LEU A 13 6.56 -2.43 4.05
N VAL A 14 5.48 -1.86 3.49
CA VAL A 14 5.56 -0.90 2.39
C VAL A 14 6.35 0.35 2.80
N PHE A 15 6.16 0.86 4.01
CA PHE A 15 6.90 2.00 4.56
C PHE A 15 8.40 1.70 4.60
N ILE A 16 8.81 0.55 5.15
CA ILE A 16 10.22 0.12 5.17
C ILE A 16 10.80 0.01 3.75
N LEU A 17 10.08 -0.65 2.84
CA LEU A 17 10.51 -0.79 1.44
C LEU A 17 10.70 0.58 0.78
N THR A 18 9.82 1.54 1.07
CA THR A 18 9.89 2.89 0.51
C THR A 18 11.10 3.66 1.05
N ILE A 19 11.43 3.52 2.33
CA ILE A 19 12.69 4.07 2.90
C ILE A 19 13.89 3.42 2.21
N LEU A 20 13.87 2.10 2.06
CA LEU A 20 14.97 1.36 1.44
C LEU A 20 15.16 1.78 -0.03
N TYR A 21 14.08 2.10 -0.74
CA TYR A 21 14.12 2.69 -2.08
C TYR A 21 14.79 4.06 -2.07
N ILE A 22 14.43 4.94 -1.14
CA ILE A 22 15.04 6.29 -1.05
C ILE A 22 16.54 6.20 -0.77
N THR A 23 16.99 5.25 0.05
CA THR A 23 18.43 5.09 0.36
C THR A 23 19.20 4.39 -0.75
N THR A 24 18.62 3.34 -1.36
CA THR A 24 19.34 2.50 -2.33
C THR A 24 19.16 2.96 -3.77
N HIS A 25 18.09 3.73 -4.07
CA HIS A 25 17.66 4.12 -5.42
C HIS A 25 17.49 2.96 -6.42
N SER A 26 17.29 1.75 -5.90
CA SER A 26 17.24 0.52 -6.69
C SER A 26 15.90 0.36 -7.40
N ILE A 27 15.93 0.16 -8.72
CA ILE A 27 14.76 -0.12 -9.58
C ILE A 27 13.97 -1.37 -9.15
N TRP A 28 14.62 -2.31 -8.48
CA TRP A 28 14.01 -3.56 -8.05
C TRP A 28 12.90 -3.35 -7.00
N ILE A 29 13.01 -2.32 -6.17
CA ILE A 29 12.03 -2.03 -5.12
C ILE A 29 10.70 -1.49 -5.68
N PRO A 30 10.65 -0.44 -6.53
CA PRO A 30 9.41 0.02 -7.11
C PRO A 30 8.79 -1.04 -8.02
N LEU A 31 9.60 -1.87 -8.69
CA LEU A 31 9.09 -3.01 -9.46
C LEU A 31 8.38 -4.04 -8.56
N PHE A 32 8.97 -4.39 -7.41
CA PHE A 32 8.37 -5.29 -6.44
C PHE A 32 7.08 -4.72 -5.84
N LEU A 33 7.10 -3.44 -5.45
CA LEU A 33 5.92 -2.72 -4.95
C LEU A 33 4.81 -2.70 -6.00
N LEU A 34 5.15 -2.44 -7.26
CA LEU A 34 4.21 -2.39 -8.37
C LEU A 34 3.48 -3.72 -8.56
N ILE A 35 4.22 -4.83 -8.61
CA ILE A 35 3.61 -6.17 -8.75
C ILE A 35 2.67 -6.43 -7.57
N ASP A 36 3.12 -6.14 -6.36
CA ASP A 36 2.33 -6.42 -5.18
C ASP A 36 1.06 -5.54 -5.09
N PHE A 37 1.16 -4.24 -5.42
CA PHE A 37 -0.01 -3.37 -5.54
C PHE A 37 -0.95 -3.78 -6.67
N ALA A 38 -0.44 -4.30 -7.79
CA ALA A 38 -1.28 -4.83 -8.88
C ALA A 38 -2.14 -6.01 -8.40
N PHE A 39 -1.55 -6.95 -7.67
CA PHE A 39 -2.26 -8.08 -7.08
C PHE A 39 -3.32 -7.62 -6.06
N ARG A 40 -2.99 -6.66 -5.20
CA ARG A 40 -3.95 -6.11 -4.22
C ARG A 40 -5.06 -5.30 -4.88
N GLY A 41 -4.73 -4.48 -5.87
CA GLY A 41 -5.67 -3.61 -6.60
C GLY A 41 -6.64 -4.38 -7.49
N SER A 42 -6.24 -5.55 -7.99
CA SER A 42 -7.09 -6.44 -8.81
C SER A 42 -8.03 -7.32 -7.97
N GLY A 43 -8.00 -7.18 -6.64
CA GLY A 43 -8.81 -7.98 -5.73
C GLY A 43 -8.27 -9.37 -5.42
N TYR A 44 -7.14 -9.76 -6.02
CA TYR A 44 -6.37 -10.96 -5.65
C TYR A 44 -5.46 -10.71 -4.44
N GLY A 45 -5.90 -9.91 -3.47
CA GLY A 45 -5.12 -9.61 -2.26
C GLY A 45 -4.76 -10.84 -1.40
N LYS A 46 -5.36 -12.00 -1.66
CA LYS A 46 -4.97 -13.30 -1.10
C LYS A 46 -3.62 -13.82 -1.63
N TRP A 47 -3.19 -13.38 -2.81
CA TRP A 47 -1.94 -13.78 -3.47
C TRP A 47 -0.82 -12.74 -3.35
N SER A 48 -1.09 -11.59 -2.73
CA SER A 48 -0.06 -10.59 -2.44
C SER A 48 0.96 -11.16 -1.45
N ILE A 49 2.24 -11.15 -1.84
CA ILE A 49 3.36 -11.67 -1.06
C ILE A 49 3.43 -10.95 0.28
N LEU A 50 3.29 -9.62 0.28
CA LEU A 50 3.24 -8.83 1.51
C LEU A 50 2.01 -9.18 2.36
N GLY A 51 0.86 -9.42 1.73
CA GLY A 51 -0.36 -9.85 2.42
C GLY A 51 -0.21 -11.20 3.12
N LEU A 52 0.49 -12.15 2.51
CA LEU A 52 0.78 -13.46 3.11
C LEU A 52 1.76 -13.37 4.28
N ILE A 53 2.80 -12.54 4.13
CA ILE A 53 3.77 -12.27 5.21
C ILE A 53 3.06 -11.62 6.40
N ALA A 54 2.22 -10.61 6.15
CA ALA A 54 1.47 -9.94 7.19
C ALA A 54 0.49 -10.90 7.89
N GLU A 55 -0.17 -11.78 7.14
CA GLU A 55 -1.07 -12.80 7.70
C GLU A 55 -0.34 -13.80 8.59
N ARG A 56 0.83 -14.28 8.18
CA ARG A 56 1.69 -15.11 9.04
C ARG A 56 2.10 -14.37 10.30
N LEU A 57 2.46 -13.10 10.20
CA LEU A 57 2.90 -12.30 11.34
C LEU A 57 1.75 -12.06 12.33
N VAL A 58 0.54 -11.75 11.84
CA VAL A 58 -0.68 -11.66 12.67
C VAL A 58 -0.97 -12.97 13.39
N ASN A 59 -0.86 -14.10 12.70
CA ASN A 59 -1.09 -15.42 13.28
C ASN A 59 -0.06 -15.78 14.36
N ILE A 60 1.22 -15.44 14.13
CA ILE A 60 2.29 -15.65 15.13
C ILE A 60 2.04 -14.79 16.37
N LEU A 61 1.67 -13.52 16.18
CA LEU A 61 1.44 -12.56 17.26
C LEU A 61 0.06 -12.74 17.94
N LYS A 62 -0.77 -13.69 17.48
CA LYS A 62 -2.14 -13.94 17.97
C LYS A 62 -2.99 -12.67 18.10
N LEU A 63 -2.81 -11.75 17.17
CA LEU A 63 -3.50 -10.46 17.21
C LEU A 63 -4.97 -10.62 16.82
N GLU A 64 -5.83 -9.86 17.47
CA GLU A 64 -7.27 -9.91 17.23
C GLU A 64 -7.60 -9.56 15.77
N GLN A 65 -8.42 -10.40 15.14
CA GLN A 65 -8.72 -10.34 13.71
C GLN A 65 -10.05 -9.64 13.48
N LYS A 66 -10.05 -8.30 13.57
CA LYS A 66 -11.24 -7.51 13.22
C LYS A 66 -11.36 -7.38 11.70
N PRO A 67 -12.44 -7.94 11.08
CA PRO A 67 -12.66 -7.84 9.65
C PRO A 67 -13.01 -6.39 9.28
N ILE A 68 -12.51 -5.93 8.14
CA ILE A 68 -12.75 -4.59 7.63
C ILE A 68 -13.35 -4.62 6.23
N TYR A 69 -14.04 -3.53 5.86
CA TYR A 69 -14.63 -3.37 4.54
C TYR A 69 -13.53 -3.24 3.47
N PHE A 70 -13.47 -4.23 2.56
CA PHE A 70 -12.38 -4.39 1.59
C PHE A 70 -12.39 -3.47 0.35
N PRO A 71 -13.54 -3.08 -0.24
CA PRO A 71 -13.58 -2.26 -1.46
C PRO A 71 -12.77 -0.95 -1.45
N PRO A 72 -12.85 -0.08 -0.42
CA PRO A 72 -12.07 1.16 -0.41
C PRO A 72 -10.55 0.90 -0.35
N LYS A 73 -10.13 -0.26 0.16
CA LYS A 73 -8.71 -0.64 0.21
C LYS A 73 -8.19 -1.16 -1.12
N GLN A 74 -9.04 -1.78 -1.94
CA GLN A 74 -8.68 -2.11 -3.32
C GLN A 74 -8.39 -0.83 -4.11
N PHE A 75 -9.22 0.20 -3.94
CA PHE A 75 -8.98 1.51 -4.56
C PHE A 75 -7.66 2.14 -4.09
N ALA A 76 -7.38 2.12 -2.78
CA ALA A 76 -6.11 2.61 -2.26
C ALA A 76 -4.90 1.85 -2.85
N ALA A 77 -5.01 0.54 -3.05
CA ALA A 77 -3.97 -0.26 -3.69
C ALA A 77 -3.77 0.08 -5.18
N GLN A 78 -4.84 0.38 -5.91
CA GLN A 78 -4.75 0.84 -7.31
C GLN A 78 -4.05 2.20 -7.41
N VAL A 79 -4.32 3.12 -6.48
CA VAL A 79 -3.60 4.39 -6.39
C VAL A 79 -2.11 4.15 -6.09
N GLY A 80 -1.81 3.23 -5.15
CA GLY A 80 -0.43 2.81 -4.86
C GLY A 80 0.29 2.17 -6.05
N PHE A 81 -0.44 1.45 -6.91
CA PHE A 81 0.09 0.90 -8.16
C PHE A 81 0.52 2.01 -9.13
N ILE A 82 -0.32 3.04 -9.31
CA ILE A 82 0.00 4.19 -10.18
C ILE A 82 1.23 4.93 -9.67
N PHE A 83 1.34 5.14 -8.35
CA PHE A 83 2.53 5.76 -7.77
C PHE A 83 3.78 4.90 -7.98
N SER A 84 3.69 3.57 -7.79
CA SER A 84 4.82 2.66 -8.00
C SER A 84 5.24 2.60 -9.47
N LEU A 85 4.29 2.65 -10.41
CA LEU A 85 4.56 2.74 -11.84
C LEU A 85 5.24 4.06 -12.20
N THR A 86 4.78 5.16 -11.62
CA THR A 86 5.42 6.48 -11.80
C THR A 86 6.84 6.47 -11.27
N LEU A 87 7.09 5.86 -10.10
CA LEU A 87 8.44 5.69 -9.55
C LEU A 87 9.35 4.87 -10.47
N LEU A 88 8.82 3.79 -11.06
CA LEU A 88 9.56 2.96 -12.01
C LEU A 88 9.95 3.77 -13.26
N VAL A 89 9.01 4.51 -13.84
CA VAL A 89 9.25 5.35 -15.02
C VAL A 89 10.24 6.48 -14.71
N PHE A 90 10.11 7.14 -13.57
CA PHE A 90 11.03 8.20 -13.14
C PHE A 90 12.45 7.66 -12.95
N ASN A 91 12.59 6.47 -12.37
CA ASN A 91 13.90 5.83 -12.20
C ASN A 91 14.53 5.47 -13.56
N LEU A 92 13.73 5.06 -14.55
CA LEU A 92 14.19 4.74 -15.90
C LEU A 92 14.60 5.99 -16.71
N LEU A 93 13.97 7.13 -16.43
CA LEU A 93 14.26 8.42 -17.06
C LEU A 93 15.27 9.26 -16.24
N GLU A 94 15.82 8.70 -15.16
CA GLU A 94 16.71 9.40 -14.20
C GLU A 94 16.13 10.72 -13.64
N ILE A 95 14.80 10.82 -13.59
CA ILE A 95 14.06 11.96 -13.05
C ILE A 95 13.98 11.82 -11.52
N ASN A 96 14.05 12.95 -10.82
CA ASN A 96 13.94 13.00 -9.36
C ASN A 96 12.61 12.40 -8.86
N SER A 97 12.67 11.20 -8.29
CA SER A 97 11.54 10.43 -7.77
C SER A 97 11.23 10.71 -6.30
N LEU A 98 11.96 11.62 -5.66
CA LEU A 98 11.89 11.91 -4.22
C LEU A 98 10.50 12.41 -3.78
N ILE A 99 9.82 13.18 -4.63
CA ILE A 99 8.48 13.72 -4.33
C ILE A 99 7.47 12.58 -4.26
N VAL A 100 7.48 11.70 -5.26
CA VAL A 100 6.52 10.58 -5.35
C VAL A 100 6.78 9.55 -4.25
N SER A 101 8.05 9.23 -3.98
CA SER A 101 8.41 8.30 -2.91
C SER A 101 8.11 8.89 -1.54
N GLY A 102 8.31 10.20 -1.35
CA GLY A 102 7.92 10.91 -0.13
C GLY A 102 6.42 10.88 0.14
N ILE A 103 5.58 11.12 -0.89
CA ILE A 103 4.13 11.01 -0.77
C ILE A 103 3.72 9.58 -0.40
N LEU A 104 4.29 8.59 -1.06
CA LEU A 104 4.01 7.18 -0.80
C LEU A 104 4.44 6.78 0.62
N LEU A 105 5.60 7.27 1.07
CA LEU A 105 6.12 7.07 2.42
C LEU A 105 5.17 7.65 3.49
N ILE A 106 4.73 8.90 3.31
CA ILE A 106 3.80 9.55 4.25
C ILE A 106 2.46 8.80 4.29
N CYS A 107 1.92 8.43 3.13
CA CYS A 107 0.67 7.67 3.05
C CYS A 107 0.78 6.31 3.75
N ALA A 108 1.87 5.57 3.49
CA ALA A 108 2.11 4.27 4.12
C ALA A 108 2.33 4.40 5.64
N GLY A 109 3.03 5.45 6.07
CA GLY A 109 3.23 5.76 7.49
C GLY A 109 1.92 6.07 8.21
N LEU A 110 1.06 6.92 7.64
CA LEU A 110 -0.25 7.21 8.24
C LEU A 110 -1.10 5.95 8.40
N GLU A 111 -1.08 5.04 7.42
CA GLU A 111 -1.84 3.80 7.52
C GLU A 111 -1.22 2.82 8.54
N ALA A 112 0.11 2.75 8.63
CA ALA A 112 0.80 1.87 9.59
C ALA A 112 0.62 2.32 11.05
N PHE A 113 0.82 3.61 11.32
CA PHE A 113 0.84 4.16 12.68
C PHE A 113 -0.54 4.65 13.16
N PHE A 114 -1.27 5.38 12.31
CA PHE A 114 -2.52 6.04 12.68
C PHE A 114 -3.78 5.32 12.17
N ASN A 115 -3.64 4.17 11.49
CA ASN A 115 -4.76 3.48 10.80
C ASN A 115 -5.51 4.39 9.80
N PHE A 116 -4.87 5.47 9.34
CA PHE A 116 -5.50 6.44 8.46
C PHE A 116 -5.11 6.20 7.01
N CYS A 117 -6.05 5.71 6.21
CA CYS A 117 -5.85 5.48 4.78
C CYS A 117 -6.47 6.62 3.97
N VAL A 118 -5.63 7.48 3.40
CA VAL A 118 -6.05 8.62 2.56
C VAL A 118 -6.90 8.16 1.37
N GLY A 119 -6.51 7.06 0.71
CA GLY A 119 -7.26 6.50 -0.41
C GLY A 119 -8.67 6.04 -0.03
N CYS A 120 -8.84 5.50 1.19
CA CYS A 120 -10.17 5.14 1.69
C CYS A 120 -11.04 6.37 1.94
N TYR A 121 -10.46 7.47 2.45
CA TYR A 121 -11.19 8.71 2.69
C TYR A 121 -11.68 9.34 1.39
N VAL A 122 -10.82 9.39 0.36
CA VAL A 122 -11.17 9.88 -0.98
C VAL A 122 -12.28 9.03 -1.62
N TYR A 123 -12.17 7.70 -1.52
CA TYR A 123 -13.21 6.79 -2.02
C TYR A 123 -14.55 7.03 -1.33
N ASN A 124 -14.55 7.17 0.01
CA ASN A 124 -15.76 7.43 0.78
C ASN A 124 -16.39 8.78 0.41
N ALA A 125 -15.57 9.83 0.25
CA ALA A 125 -16.04 11.13 -0.20
C ALA A 125 -16.68 11.07 -1.60
N TYR A 126 -16.03 10.38 -2.55
CA TYR A 126 -16.57 10.20 -3.90
C TYR A 126 -17.89 9.43 -3.90
N TYR A 127 -17.97 8.34 -3.12
CA TYR A 127 -19.20 7.56 -2.99
C TYR A 127 -20.35 8.39 -2.40
N HIS A 128 -20.07 9.20 -1.38
CA HIS A 128 -21.08 10.07 -0.75
C HIS A 128 -21.56 11.19 -1.67
N ILE A 129 -20.71 11.70 -2.57
CA ILE A 129 -21.11 12.71 -3.57
C ILE A 129 -21.98 12.09 -4.66
N LYS A 130 -21.66 10.87 -5.11
CA LYS A 130 -22.41 10.18 -6.18
C LYS A 130 -23.78 9.65 -5.72
N ASN A 131 -23.95 9.41 -4.42
CA ASN A 131 -25.18 8.87 -3.83
C ASN A 131 -26.11 9.95 -3.25
N LYS A 132 -25.95 11.21 -3.68
CA LYS A 132 -26.78 12.36 -3.36
C LYS A 132 -27.43 12.89 -4.64
#